data_AF-A0A6A5GLG8-F1
#
_entry.id   AF-A0A6A5GLG8-F1
#
_cell.length_a   1.000
_cell.length_b   1.000
_cell.length_c   1.000
_cell.angle_alpha   90.00
_cell.angle_beta   90.00
_cell.angle_gamma   90.00
#
_symmetry.space_group_name_H-M   'P 1'
#
loop_
_entity.id
_entity.type
_entity.pdbx_description
1 polymer ?
#
loop_
_entity_poly.entity_id
_entity_poly.type
_entity_poly.pdbx_seq_one_letter_code
_entity_poly.pdbx_strand_id
1 'polypeptide(L)'
;MNREETERYINVVVTTNYWKGEKGAEVKFMYPALYRTSCLLDIRFFPYGQQACKLTISSWTSSKSDINYEPEYESVNMDNFLPNEE
;
A
#
# COMPACT_ATOMS: atom_id res chain seq x y z
N MET A 1 -8.44 22.57 9.52
CA MET A 1 -8.36 21.10 9.60
C MET A 1 -8.45 20.72 11.06
N ASN A 2 -9.58 20.15 11.47
CA ASN A 2 -9.84 19.86 12.86
C ASN A 2 -9.03 18.62 13.26
N ARG A 3 -8.21 18.74 14.31
CA ARG A 3 -7.19 17.74 14.68
C ARG A 3 -7.79 16.36 14.97
N GLU A 4 -9.05 16.35 15.42
CA GLU A 4 -9.86 15.16 15.74
C GLU A 4 -10.29 14.34 14.52
N GLU A 5 -10.39 14.92 13.31
CA GLU A 5 -10.71 14.15 12.09
C GLU A 5 -9.48 13.42 11.50
N THR A 6 -8.27 13.86 11.88
CA THR A 6 -7.00 13.32 11.38
C THR A 6 -6.50 12.12 12.17
N GLU A 7 -6.90 11.98 13.43
CA GLU A 7 -6.46 10.90 14.32
C GLU A 7 -7.43 9.71 14.26
N ARG A 8 -7.48 9.02 13.10
CA ARG A 8 -8.13 7.72 13.03
C ARG A 8 -7.28 6.73 13.84
N TYR A 9 -7.87 6.12 14.87
CA TYR A 9 -7.24 5.03 15.62
C TYR A 9 -6.78 3.94 14.64
N ILE A 10 -5.49 3.63 14.65
CA ILE A 10 -4.89 2.63 13.78
C ILE A 10 -5.00 1.28 14.50
N ASN A 11 -5.71 0.35 13.88
CA ASN A 11 -5.70 -1.04 14.34
C ASN A 11 -4.35 -1.66 13.95
N VAL A 12 -3.55 -2.00 14.96
CA VAL A 12 -2.26 -2.67 14.81
C VAL A 12 -2.38 -4.08 15.38
N VAL A 13 -2.03 -5.08 14.59
CA VAL A 13 -1.94 -6.47 15.06
C VAL A 13 -0.48 -6.75 15.41
N VAL A 14 -0.24 -7.14 16.65
CA VAL A 14 1.10 -7.49 17.14
C VAL A 14 1.12 -8.97 17.48
N THR A 15 2.02 -9.71 16.85
CA THR A 15 2.19 -11.16 17.07
C THR A 15 3.59 -11.42 17.61
N THR A 16 3.68 -12.06 18.78
CA THR A 16 4.97 -12.38 19.40
C THR A 16 5.67 -13.54 18.68
N ASN A 17 6.99 -13.41 18.50
CA ASN A 17 7.80 -14.50 17.95
C ASN A 17 8.29 -15.48 19.04
N TYR A 18 7.93 -15.24 20.31
CA TYR A 18 8.34 -16.08 21.45
C TYR A 18 8.03 -17.58 21.25
N TRP A 19 6.84 -17.89 20.72
CA TRP A 19 6.42 -19.28 20.47
C TRP A 19 7.25 -19.99 19.39
N LYS A 20 7.93 -19.23 18.52
CA LYS A 20 8.88 -19.75 17.52
C LYS A 20 10.31 -19.85 18.08
N GLY A 21 10.55 -19.45 19.33
CA GLY A 21 11.87 -19.40 19.95
C GLY A 21 12.72 -18.19 19.50
N GLU A 22 12.12 -17.23 18.80
CA GLU A 22 12.80 -16.07 18.23
C GLU A 22 12.55 -14.80 19.07
N LYS A 23 13.50 -13.87 19.04
CA LYS A 23 13.33 -12.54 19.66
C LYS A 23 12.54 -11.62 18.75
N GLY A 24 11.69 -10.80 19.34
CA GLY A 24 10.93 -9.76 18.63
C GLY A 24 9.46 -10.10 18.42
N ALA A 25 8.81 -9.28 17.62
CA ALA A 25 7.40 -9.42 17.28
C ALA A 25 7.17 -8.99 15.82
N GLU A 26 6.21 -9.63 15.18
CA GLU A 26 5.66 -9.19 13.91
C GLU A 26 4.59 -8.12 14.16
N VAL A 27 4.69 -6.99 13.47
CA VAL A 27 3.77 -5.86 13.60
C VAL A 27 3.10 -5.62 12.26
N LYS A 28 1.77 -5.79 12.21
CA LYS A 28 0.97 -5.55 11.00
C LYS A 28 0.13 -4.28 11.16
N PHE A 29 0.34 -3.34 10.25
CA PHE A 29 -0.42 -2.09 10.19
C PHE A 29 -1.55 -2.23 9.16
N MET A 30 -2.80 -2.24 9.64
CA MET A 30 -3.99 -2.34 8.78
C MET A 30 -4.64 -0.96 8.62
N TYR A 31 -4.03 -0.13 7.77
CA TYR A 31 -4.49 1.25 7.54
C TYR A 31 -5.20 1.40 6.17
N PRO A 32 -6.47 1.82 6.13
CA PRO A 32 -7.15 2.15 4.88
C PRO A 32 -6.71 3.52 4.37
N ALA A 33 -6.25 3.57 3.12
CA ALA A 33 -5.70 4.76 2.48
C ALA A 33 -6.44 5.12 1.18
N LEU A 34 -6.58 6.42 0.90
CA LEU A 34 -6.95 6.92 -0.42
C LEU A 34 -5.71 7.51 -1.08
N TYR A 35 -5.23 6.87 -2.16
CA TYR A 35 -4.08 7.35 -2.91
C TYR A 35 -4.52 8.08 -4.17
N ARG A 36 -4.07 9.33 -4.32
CA ARG A 36 -4.20 10.08 -5.58
C ARG A 36 -2.85 10.07 -6.28
N THR A 37 -2.78 9.44 -7.45
CA THR A 37 -1.55 9.34 -8.24
C THR A 37 -1.71 10.03 -9.59
N SER A 38 -0.59 10.39 -10.21
CA SER A 38 -0.55 10.98 -11.55
C SER A 38 0.07 9.96 -12.51
N CYS A 39 -0.56 9.76 -13.66
CA CYS A 39 -0.16 8.78 -14.68
C CYS A 39 -0.25 9.42 -16.06
N LEU A 40 0.69 9.07 -16.94
CA LEU A 40 0.68 9.51 -18.33
C LEU A 40 -0.27 8.61 -19.14
N LEU A 41 -1.17 9.22 -19.91
CA LEU A 41 -2.13 8.50 -20.75
C LEU A 41 -1.67 8.47 -22.21
N ASP A 42 -1.86 7.33 -22.85
CA ASP A 42 -1.65 7.16 -24.29
C ASP A 42 -3.00 7.23 -25.03
N ILE A 43 -3.23 8.32 -25.76
CA ILE A 43 -4.51 8.61 -26.42
C ILE A 43 -4.55 8.23 -27.90
N ARG A 44 -3.54 7.52 -28.42
CA ARG A 44 -3.44 7.21 -29.86
C ARG A 44 -4.59 6.35 -30.39
N PHE A 45 -5.17 5.50 -29.54
CA PHE A 45 -6.20 4.53 -29.92
C PHE A 45 -7.55 4.79 -29.24
N PHE A 46 -7.83 6.02 -28.84
CA PHE A 46 -9.10 6.36 -28.21
C PHE A 46 -10.31 5.97 -29.10
N PRO A 47 -11.38 5.33 -28.57
CA PRO A 47 -11.63 4.95 -27.16
C PRO A 47 -11.14 3.54 -26.77
N TYR A 48 -10.47 2.81 -27.66
CA TYR A 48 -10.09 1.40 -27.49
C TYR A 48 -8.65 1.18 -27.00
N GLY A 49 -8.01 2.21 -26.46
CA GLY A 49 -6.62 2.16 -25.99
C GLY A 49 -6.50 1.47 -24.63
N GLN A 50 -5.41 0.72 -24.44
CA GLN A 50 -5.03 0.20 -23.13
C GLN A 50 -4.18 1.23 -22.37
N GLN A 51 -4.41 1.33 -21.06
CA GLN A 51 -3.67 2.25 -20.18
C GLN A 51 -2.89 1.45 -19.13
N ALA A 52 -1.65 1.83 -18.88
CA ALA A 52 -0.78 1.22 -17.88
C ALA A 52 -0.25 2.29 -16.92
N CYS A 53 -0.69 2.22 -15.66
CA CYS A 53 -0.30 3.17 -14.62
C CYS A 53 0.54 2.52 -13.54
N LYS A 54 1.68 3.14 -13.23
CA LYS A 54 2.62 2.66 -12.20
C LYS A 54 2.49 3.47 -10.92
N LEU A 55 2.25 2.76 -9.82
CA LEU A 55 2.33 3.32 -8.47
C LEU A 55 3.72 3.02 -7.89
N THR A 56 4.35 4.01 -7.26
CA THR A 56 5.64 3.84 -6.58
C THR A 56 5.47 4.21 -5.11
N ILE A 57 5.75 3.27 -4.22
CA ILE A 57 5.68 3.45 -2.76
C ILE A 57 7.10 3.38 -2.22
N SER A 58 7.51 4.38 -1.44
CA SER A 58 8.83 4.44 -0.83
C SER A 58 8.80 5.26 0.46
N SER A 59 9.82 5.09 1.31
CA SER A 59 10.07 6.07 2.37
C SER A 59 10.43 7.42 1.76
N TRP A 60 10.06 8.50 2.45
CA TRP A 60 10.55 9.84 2.16
C TRP A 60 11.89 10.12 2.86
N THR A 61 12.04 9.64 4.10
CA THR A 61 13.16 10.01 4.98
C THR A 61 14.24 8.94 5.08
N SER A 62 13.93 7.70 4.72
CA SER A 62 14.83 6.56 4.89
C SER A 62 15.33 6.06 3.54
N SER A 63 16.59 5.66 3.52
CA SER A 63 17.20 5.03 2.36
C SER A 63 17.17 3.50 2.49
N LYS A 64 17.63 2.79 1.45
CA LYS A 64 17.70 1.32 1.45
C LYS A 64 18.64 0.76 2.52
N SER A 65 19.64 1.51 2.98
CA SER A 65 20.52 1.05 4.08
C SER A 65 19.78 0.99 5.41
N ASP A 66 18.69 1.73 5.55
CA ASP A 66 17.94 1.88 6.80
C ASP A 66 16.72 0.95 6.80
N ILE A 67 16.02 0.86 5.66
CA ILE A 67 14.80 0.05 5.50
C ILE A 67 14.87 -0.73 4.19
N ASN A 68 14.69 -2.05 4.30
CA ASN A 68 14.50 -2.93 3.15
C ASN A 68 13.01 -3.19 2.95
N TYR A 69 12.48 -2.85 1.77
CA TYR A 69 11.09 -3.09 1.39
C TYR A 69 11.00 -4.36 0.55
N GLU A 70 10.12 -5.28 0.95
CA GLU A 70 9.82 -6.49 0.21
C GLU A 70 8.31 -6.64 0.06
N PRO A 71 7.81 -6.95 -1.14
CA PRO A 71 6.39 -7.22 -1.32
C PRO A 71 6.04 -8.55 -0.65
N GLU A 72 4.89 -8.60 0.03
CA GLU A 72 4.40 -9.84 0.63
C GLU A 72 4.01 -10.88 -0.45
N TYR A 73 3.53 -10.39 -1.61
CA TYR A 73 3.11 -11.20 -2.75
C TYR A 73 3.59 -10.57 -4.08
N GLU A 74 3.75 -11.37 -5.13
CA GLU A 74 4.13 -10.88 -6.46
C GLU A 74 3.03 -10.04 -7.14
N SER A 75 1.77 -10.26 -6.77
CA SER A 75 0.61 -9.57 -7.32
C SER A 75 -0.20 -8.85 -6.24
N VAL A 76 -0.91 -7.79 -6.64
CA VAL A 76 -1.84 -7.08 -5.77
C VAL A 76 -3.02 -8.00 -5.41
N ASN A 77 -3.45 -7.99 -4.15
CA ASN A 77 -4.65 -8.71 -3.72
C ASN A 77 -5.91 -8.05 -4.32
N MET A 78 -6.75 -8.84 -4.98
CA MET A 78 -7.97 -8.38 -5.66
C MET A 78 -9.25 -8.97 -5.03
N ASP A 79 -9.18 -9.60 -3.85
CA ASP A 79 -10.30 -10.34 -3.25
C ASP A 79 -11.50 -9.44 -2.92
N ASN A 80 -11.23 -8.19 -2.53
CA ASN A 80 -12.24 -7.17 -2.22
C ASN A 80 -12.31 -6.07 -3.29
N PHE A 81 -11.88 -6.37 -4.51
CA PHE A 81 -11.93 -5.40 -5.60
C PHE A 81 -13.37 -5.19 -6.08
N LEU A 82 -13.79 -3.93 -6.12
CA LEU A 82 -15.04 -3.53 -6.75
C LEU A 82 -14.73 -3.13 -8.19
N PRO A 83 -15.29 -3.83 -9.20
CA PRO A 83 -15.05 -3.50 -10.60
C PRO A 83 -15.59 -2.10 -10.93
N ASN A 84 -14.85 -1.39 -11.79
CA ASN A 84 -15.33 -0.16 -12.39
C ASN A 84 -16.37 -0.48 -13.49
N GLU A 85 -17.32 0.41 -13.72
CA GLU A 85 -18.36 0.29 -14.76
C GLU A 85 -18.07 1.12 -16.02
N GLU A 86 -16.87 1.71 -16.13
CA GLU A 86 -16.38 2.30 -17.40
C GLU A 86 -15.94 1.26 -18.43
#